data_AF-A0ABD3WEB0-F1
#
_entry.id   AF-A0ABD3WEB0-F1
#
_cell.length_a   1.000
_cell.length_b   1.000
_cell.length_c   1.000
_cell.angle_alpha   90.00
_cell.angle_beta   90.00
_cell.angle_gamma   90.00
#
_symmetry.space_group_name_H-M   'P 1'
#
loop_
_entity.id
_entity.type
_entity.pdbx_description
1 polymer ?
#
loop_
_entity_poly.entity_id
_entity_poly.type
_entity_poly.pdbx_seq_one_letter_code
_entity_poly.pdbx_strand_id
1 'polypeptide(L)'
;MFSAELQLWALLFSTVLLGVGANPFLAVEPPKMGTPDCYSADAICDVAFNSTSLLLQLSSSQPICRCPGDKVCPRGWGDTNQSIYKVIRMQGEEVIMKMSYCSPIAGHDQICGRFEPVLILKGSGPFTFEMATSMNCTCSGRPLFLNRSWSKGVVNYMEYSCGKPRCNANRSSGEICMWVERVHDPDSQIQYRYEHEYPCRCHSKKDCRILHDKLPTKLMDSVPGYCENN
;
A
#
# COMPACT_ATOMS: atom_id res chain seq x y z
N MET A 1 20.92 1.68 3.30
CA MET A 1 21.54 1.17 2.06
C MET A 1 20.42 0.55 1.22
N PHE A 2 20.07 1.16 0.09
CA PHE A 2 18.98 0.69 -0.78
C PHE A 2 19.47 -0.53 -1.59
N SER A 3 18.86 -1.69 -1.35
CA SER A 3 19.26 -2.98 -1.91
C SER A 3 18.63 -3.22 -3.29
N ALA A 4 19.50 -3.39 -4.29
CA ALA A 4 19.46 -4.15 -5.55
C ALA A 4 18.16 -4.54 -6.29
N GLU A 5 16.96 -4.53 -5.70
CA GLU A 5 15.74 -4.99 -6.37
C GLU A 5 15.10 -3.94 -7.29
N LEU A 6 15.36 -2.65 -7.07
CA LEU A 6 14.87 -1.59 -7.97
C LEU A 6 15.64 -1.53 -9.31
N GLN A 7 16.84 -2.12 -9.39
CA GLN A 7 17.65 -2.11 -10.62
C GLN A 7 17.28 -3.22 -11.61
N LEU A 8 16.66 -4.31 -11.15
CA LEU A 8 16.28 -5.41 -12.05
C LEU A 8 15.06 -5.04 -12.93
N TRP A 9 14.18 -4.17 -12.45
CA TRP A 9 13.00 -3.72 -13.21
C TRP A 9 13.34 -2.70 -14.32
N ALA A 10 14.44 -1.95 -14.19
CA ALA A 10 14.87 -0.96 -15.20
C ALA A 10 15.58 -1.58 -16.42
N LEU A 11 16.18 -2.77 -16.28
CA LEU A 11 16.96 -3.41 -17.34
C LEU A 11 16.12 -4.28 -18.29
N LEU A 12 14.97 -4.78 -17.86
CA LEU A 12 14.07 -5.58 -18.70
C LEU A 12 13.29 -4.74 -19.73
N PHE A 13 13.20 -3.42 -19.56
CA PHE A 13 12.57 -2.52 -20.54
C PHE A 13 13.56 -1.82 -21.49
N SER A 14 14.85 -1.81 -21.18
CA SER A 14 15.85 -1.07 -21.97
C SER A 14 16.42 -1.87 -23.16
N THR A 15 16.17 -3.17 -23.25
CA THR A 15 16.74 -4.04 -24.30
C THR A 15 15.83 -4.33 -25.49
N VAL A 16 14.61 -3.77 -25.54
CA VAL A 16 13.71 -3.89 -26.71
C VAL A 16 13.85 -2.71 -27.69
N LEU A 17 14.68 -1.71 -27.41
CA LEU A 17 14.77 -0.47 -28.20
C LEU A 17 16.12 -0.24 -28.90
N LEU A 18 16.85 -1.29 -29.25
CA LEU A 18 18.00 -1.18 -30.16
C LEU A 18 17.82 -2.10 -31.35
N GLY A 19 16.91 -1.71 -32.25
CA GLY A 19 16.71 -2.40 -33.50
C GLY A 19 15.68 -1.70 -34.39
N VAL A 20 16.20 -0.99 -35.38
CA VAL A 20 15.55 -0.64 -36.66
C VAL A 20 14.64 0.59 -36.69
N GLY A 21 15.11 1.62 -37.40
CA GLY A 21 14.29 2.46 -38.26
C GLY A 21 13.57 3.62 -37.60
N ALA A 22 13.91 4.84 -38.01
CA ALA A 22 13.12 6.03 -37.77
C ALA A 22 11.70 5.85 -38.35
N ASN A 23 10.77 5.42 -37.51
CA ASN A 23 9.34 5.52 -37.79
C ASN A 23 8.85 6.84 -37.20
N PRO A 24 8.22 7.72 -38.00
CA PRO A 24 7.43 8.82 -37.46
C PRO A 24 6.10 8.25 -36.97
N PHE A 25 6.15 7.38 -35.96
CA PHE A 25 4.97 7.17 -35.14
C PHE A 25 4.81 8.47 -34.37
N LEU A 26 3.93 9.33 -34.90
CA LEU A 26 3.16 10.28 -34.12
C LEU A 26 2.95 9.66 -32.74
N ALA A 27 3.52 10.28 -31.70
CA ALA A 27 3.17 9.97 -30.34
C ALA A 27 1.66 10.22 -30.25
N VAL A 28 0.88 9.17 -30.49
CA VAL A 28 -0.54 9.16 -30.21
C VAL A 28 -0.57 9.33 -28.70
N GLU A 29 -0.84 10.56 -28.26
CA GLU A 29 -1.09 10.82 -26.85
C GLU A 29 -2.09 9.74 -26.42
N PRO A 30 -1.77 8.92 -25.40
CA PRO A 30 -2.73 7.94 -24.91
C PRO A 30 -4.03 8.72 -24.64
N PRO A 31 -5.18 8.18 -25.07
CA PRO A 31 -6.45 8.88 -24.91
C PRO A 31 -6.53 9.35 -23.46
N LYS A 32 -6.71 10.66 -23.28
CA LYS A 32 -6.93 11.27 -21.96
C LYS A 32 -8.22 10.67 -21.43
N MET A 33 -8.14 9.48 -20.83
CA MET A 33 -9.21 8.91 -20.04
C MET A 33 -9.46 9.93 -18.95
N GLY A 34 -10.58 10.66 -19.07
CA GLY A 34 -10.97 11.62 -18.07
C GLY A 34 -11.04 10.93 -16.72
N THR A 35 -10.62 11.63 -15.67
CA THR A 35 -10.75 11.14 -14.30
C THR A 35 -12.21 10.71 -14.07
N PRO A 36 -12.45 9.46 -13.63
CA PRO A 36 -13.81 8.94 -13.49
C PRO A 36 -14.56 9.71 -12.39
N ASP A 37 -15.89 9.79 -12.49
CA ASP A 37 -16.69 10.38 -11.41
C ASP A 37 -16.66 9.48 -10.16
N CYS A 38 -16.62 10.11 -8.98
CA CYS A 38 -16.65 9.39 -7.72
C CYS A 38 -18.00 8.69 -7.55
N TYR A 39 -17.98 7.42 -7.14
CA TYR A 39 -19.20 6.61 -6.98
C TYR A 39 -20.15 7.14 -5.87
N SER A 40 -19.62 7.89 -4.90
CA SER A 40 -20.40 8.53 -3.84
C SER A 40 -19.69 9.78 -3.30
N ALA A 41 -20.39 10.57 -2.49
CA ALA A 41 -19.82 11.73 -1.79
C ALA A 41 -18.80 11.35 -0.71
N ASP A 42 -18.88 10.12 -0.20
CA ASP A 42 -17.99 9.55 0.82
C ASP A 42 -16.81 8.79 0.21
N ALA A 43 -16.70 8.79 -1.12
CA ALA A 43 -15.54 8.28 -1.81
C ALA A 43 -14.33 9.20 -1.58
N ILE A 44 -13.16 8.60 -1.43
CA ILE A 44 -11.90 9.35 -1.47
C ILE A 44 -11.66 9.80 -2.90
N CYS A 45 -11.42 11.09 -3.05
CA CYS A 45 -11.15 11.73 -4.32
C CYS A 45 -9.67 12.09 -4.51
N ASP A 46 -8.87 12.14 -3.43
CA ASP A 46 -7.42 12.38 -3.49
C ASP A 46 -6.68 11.73 -2.31
N VAL A 47 -5.42 11.35 -2.52
CA VAL A 47 -4.51 10.83 -1.50
C VAL A 47 -3.14 11.49 -1.64
N ALA A 48 -2.57 11.89 -0.50
CA ALA A 48 -1.20 12.38 -0.41
C ALA A 48 -0.43 11.66 0.72
N PHE A 49 0.86 11.46 0.52
CA PHE A 49 1.80 10.86 1.45
C PHE A 49 2.92 11.83 1.81
N ASN A 50 3.24 11.91 3.10
CA ASN A 50 4.35 12.71 3.61
C ASN A 50 5.17 11.82 4.54
N SER A 51 6.42 11.59 4.18
CA SER A 51 7.38 10.92 5.01
C SER A 51 8.43 11.93 5.47
N THR A 52 8.48 12.17 6.78
CA THR A 52 9.49 13.02 7.41
C THR A 52 10.88 12.39 7.31
N SER A 53 10.99 11.07 7.41
CA SER A 53 12.26 10.35 7.30
C SER A 53 12.85 10.39 5.89
N LEU A 54 12.00 10.32 4.86
CA LEU A 54 12.43 10.32 3.46
C LEU A 54 12.46 11.73 2.85
N LEU A 55 12.09 12.77 3.62
CA LEU A 55 11.86 14.14 3.13
C LEU A 55 11.00 14.17 1.86
N LEU A 56 10.06 13.23 1.75
CA LEU A 56 9.32 12.95 0.53
C LEU A 56 7.85 13.29 0.76
N GLN A 57 7.38 14.29 0.02
CA GLN A 57 5.95 14.56 -0.14
C GLN A 57 5.53 14.07 -1.52
N LEU A 58 4.68 13.05 -1.54
CA LEU A 58 4.04 12.56 -2.75
C LEU A 58 2.58 12.98 -2.69
N SER A 59 2.09 13.67 -3.71
CA SER A 59 0.66 13.77 -3.97
C SER A 59 0.36 12.99 -5.24
N SER A 60 -0.87 12.51 -5.37
CA SER A 60 -1.35 12.12 -6.69
C SER A 60 -1.14 13.30 -7.67
N SER A 61 -0.71 13.01 -8.89
CA SER A 61 -0.62 14.05 -9.94
C SER A 61 -2.02 14.45 -10.41
N GLN A 62 -2.97 13.51 -10.36
CA GLN A 62 -4.37 13.66 -10.73
C GLN A 62 -5.26 13.06 -9.64
N PRO A 63 -6.41 13.70 -9.34
CA PRO A 63 -7.37 13.14 -8.39
C PRO A 63 -7.80 11.74 -8.82
N ILE A 64 -8.09 10.88 -7.84
CA ILE A 64 -8.54 9.51 -8.05
C ILE A 64 -9.87 9.51 -8.81
N CYS A 65 -10.77 10.41 -8.41
CA CYS A 65 -12.06 10.58 -9.04
C CYS A 65 -12.51 12.05 -9.00
N ARG A 66 -13.40 12.42 -9.92
CA ARG A 66 -14.04 13.73 -9.97
C ARG A 66 -15.26 13.73 -9.05
N CYS A 67 -15.34 14.70 -8.15
CA CYS A 67 -16.47 14.82 -7.25
C CYS A 67 -17.78 15.16 -7.98
N PRO A 68 -18.91 14.57 -7.56
CA PRO A 68 -20.19 14.81 -8.21
C PRO A 68 -20.73 16.23 -7.92
N GLY A 69 -21.41 16.81 -8.91
CA GLY A 69 -21.99 18.16 -8.85
C GLY A 69 -20.92 19.27 -8.84
N ASP A 70 -21.14 20.28 -8.00
CA ASP A 70 -20.25 21.45 -7.86
C ASP A 70 -19.17 21.27 -6.77
N LYS A 71 -19.04 20.06 -6.21
CA LYS A 71 -18.08 19.78 -5.14
C LYS A 71 -16.67 19.66 -5.72
N VAL A 72 -15.68 20.17 -4.99
CA VAL A 72 -14.27 20.11 -5.38
C VAL A 72 -13.52 19.22 -4.41
N CYS A 73 -12.71 18.30 -4.94
CA CYS A 73 -11.83 17.49 -4.14
C CYS A 73 -10.69 18.33 -3.54
N PRO A 74 -10.50 18.35 -2.21
CA PRO A 74 -9.30 18.95 -1.62
C PRO A 74 -8.03 18.26 -2.16
N ARG A 75 -7.00 19.05 -2.50
CA ARG A 75 -5.73 18.52 -3.01
C ARG A 75 -4.54 18.94 -2.17
N GLY A 76 -3.49 18.13 -2.18
CA GLY A 76 -2.22 18.44 -1.49
C GLY A 76 -2.35 18.43 0.03
N TRP A 77 -1.50 19.19 0.72
CA TRP A 77 -1.35 19.13 2.19
C TRP A 77 -2.19 20.13 3.01
N GLY A 78 -3.09 20.89 2.39
CA GLY A 78 -3.92 21.85 3.12
C GLY A 78 -4.96 21.17 4.02
N ASP A 79 -5.10 21.61 5.27
CA ASP A 79 -6.12 21.09 6.18
C ASP A 79 -7.54 21.49 5.74
N THR A 80 -8.43 20.52 5.69
CA THR A 80 -9.85 20.72 5.35
C THR A 80 -10.71 19.76 6.17
N ASN A 81 -11.95 20.13 6.48
CA ASN A 81 -12.95 19.24 7.09
C ASN A 81 -13.36 18.04 6.20
N GLN A 82 -12.95 18.04 4.93
CA GLN A 82 -13.10 16.97 3.96
C GLN A 82 -11.88 16.04 3.89
N SER A 83 -10.94 16.16 4.81
CA SER A 83 -9.71 15.37 4.82
C SER A 83 -9.48 14.72 6.17
N ILE A 84 -8.86 13.55 6.14
CA ILE A 84 -8.40 12.85 7.33
C ILE A 84 -6.95 12.46 7.18
N TYR A 85 -6.28 12.34 8.32
CA TYR A 85 -4.88 11.97 8.40
C TYR A 85 -4.73 10.64 9.11
N LYS A 86 -3.88 9.78 8.56
CA LYS A 86 -3.53 8.49 9.13
C LYS A 86 -2.02 8.33 9.11
N VAL A 87 -1.45 8.00 10.26
CA VAL A 87 -0.05 7.59 10.32
C VAL A 87 0.01 6.11 9.99
N ILE A 88 0.69 5.77 8.90
CA ILE A 88 1.06 4.40 8.56
C ILE A 88 2.45 4.14 9.12
N ARG A 89 2.63 3.02 9.82
CA ARG A 89 3.96 2.52 10.19
C ARG A 89 4.32 1.28 9.39
N MET A 90 5.45 1.34 8.67
CA MET A 90 6.01 0.19 7.96
C MET A 90 7.50 0.10 8.25
N GLN A 91 7.97 -1.05 8.76
CA GLN A 91 9.40 -1.33 8.97
C GLN A 91 10.16 -0.20 9.72
N GLY A 92 9.57 0.35 10.77
CA GLY A 92 10.18 1.43 11.55
C GLY A 92 10.01 2.84 10.97
N GLU A 93 9.59 2.95 9.72
CA GLU A 93 9.27 4.23 9.07
C GLU A 93 7.84 4.67 9.36
N GLU A 94 7.66 5.99 9.48
CA GLU A 94 6.35 6.62 9.60
C GLU A 94 6.04 7.40 8.32
N VAL A 95 4.89 7.09 7.74
CA VAL A 95 4.33 7.82 6.60
C VAL A 95 2.99 8.39 7.04
N ILE A 96 2.84 9.70 6.94
CA ILE A 96 1.54 10.35 7.12
C ILE A 96 0.83 10.27 5.77
N MET A 97 -0.34 9.64 5.77
CA MET A 97 -1.24 9.58 4.65
C MET A 97 -2.40 10.54 4.92
N LYS A 98 -2.62 11.45 3.99
CA LYS A 98 -3.79 12.31 3.93
C LYS A 98 -4.74 11.75 2.89
N MET A 99 -6.00 11.63 3.27
CA MET A 99 -7.09 11.12 2.45
C MET A 99 -8.18 12.18 2.37
N SER A 100 -8.52 12.61 1.16
CA SER A 100 -9.47 13.69 0.90
C SER A 100 -10.72 13.16 0.22
N TYR A 101 -11.87 13.73 0.58
CA TYR A 101 -13.20 13.25 0.23
C TYR A 101 -14.00 14.34 -0.44
N CYS A 102 -15.02 13.96 -1.21
CA CYS A 102 -15.89 14.93 -1.88
C CYS A 102 -16.81 15.67 -0.91
N SER A 103 -17.05 15.15 0.28
CA SER A 103 -17.86 15.80 1.32
C SER A 103 -17.26 15.55 2.70
N PRO A 104 -17.56 16.42 3.68
CA PRO A 104 -17.18 16.17 5.06
C PRO A 104 -17.75 14.81 5.49
N ILE A 105 -16.91 13.97 6.07
CA ILE A 105 -17.28 12.60 6.43
C ILE A 105 -18.07 12.66 7.74
N ALA A 106 -19.38 12.46 7.67
CA ALA A 106 -20.22 12.29 8.84
C ALA A 106 -20.08 10.86 9.39
N GLY A 107 -20.09 10.68 10.72
CA GLY A 107 -20.12 9.33 11.31
C GLY A 107 -18.76 8.65 11.50
N HIS A 108 -17.66 9.40 11.40
CA HIS A 108 -16.33 8.91 11.81
C HIS A 108 -16.18 8.68 13.33
N ASP A 109 -17.28 8.80 14.08
CA ASP A 109 -17.33 8.73 15.54
C ASP A 109 -17.26 7.28 16.06
N GLN A 110 -17.50 6.28 15.19
CA GLN A 110 -17.31 4.88 15.58
C GLN A 110 -15.82 4.54 15.65
N ILE A 111 -15.40 4.14 16.85
CA ILE A 111 -14.04 3.67 17.11
C ILE A 111 -13.95 2.21 16.66
N CYS A 112 -13.02 1.89 15.77
CA CYS A 112 -12.83 0.51 15.31
C CYS A 112 -12.39 -0.40 16.46
N GLY A 113 -12.75 -1.67 16.35
CA GLY A 113 -12.22 -2.72 17.19
C GLY A 113 -10.69 -2.79 17.13
N ARG A 114 -10.08 -3.36 18.18
CA ARG A 114 -8.65 -3.61 18.18
C ARG A 114 -8.33 -4.66 17.10
N PHE A 115 -7.42 -4.33 16.18
CA PHE A 115 -7.00 -5.18 15.06
C PHE A 115 -8.02 -5.39 13.94
N GLU A 116 -9.13 -4.64 13.95
CA GLU A 116 -10.11 -4.68 12.86
C GLU A 116 -9.50 -4.11 11.56
N PRO A 117 -9.72 -4.74 10.39
CA PRO A 117 -9.40 -4.14 9.10
C PRO A 117 -10.20 -2.86 8.88
N VAL A 118 -9.52 -1.77 8.53
CA VAL A 118 -10.17 -0.45 8.38
C VAL A 118 -9.98 0.17 7.03
N LEU A 119 -8.93 -0.22 6.32
CA LEU A 119 -8.56 0.39 5.06
C LEU A 119 -7.92 -0.68 4.19
N ILE A 120 -8.47 -0.89 3.00
CA ILE A 120 -7.82 -1.69 1.96
C ILE A 120 -7.46 -0.74 0.82
N LEU A 121 -6.17 -0.62 0.55
CA LEU A 121 -5.64 0.04 -0.64
C LEU A 121 -5.41 -1.00 -1.73
N LYS A 122 -5.63 -0.64 -2.99
CA LYS A 122 -5.31 -1.44 -4.17
C LYS A 122 -4.53 -0.59 -5.17
N GLY A 123 -3.62 -1.16 -5.94
CA GLY A 123 -2.75 -0.35 -6.79
C GLY A 123 -1.88 -1.10 -7.77
N SER A 124 -1.53 -0.45 -8.89
CA SER A 124 -0.69 -1.02 -9.95
C SER A 124 0.72 -0.43 -9.91
N GLY A 125 1.58 -0.95 -9.03
CA GLY A 125 2.95 -0.46 -8.80
C GLY A 125 3.17 0.10 -7.39
N PRO A 126 4.37 0.60 -7.08
CA PRO A 126 4.75 0.98 -5.71
C PRO A 126 4.11 2.27 -5.17
N PHE A 127 3.42 3.06 -6.01
CA PHE A 127 2.92 4.40 -5.63
C PHE A 127 1.54 4.77 -6.17
N THR A 128 0.86 3.87 -6.87
CA THR A 128 -0.44 4.10 -7.51
C THR A 128 -1.51 3.39 -6.70
N PHE A 129 -1.96 4.01 -5.61
CA PHE A 129 -2.92 3.39 -4.70
C PHE A 129 -4.30 4.06 -4.82
N GLU A 130 -5.31 3.25 -5.12
CA GLU A 130 -6.73 3.53 -4.95
C GLU A 130 -7.23 2.85 -3.66
N MET A 131 -8.38 3.26 -3.14
CA MET A 131 -9.05 2.44 -2.12
C MET A 131 -9.85 1.32 -2.76
N ALA A 132 -9.83 0.14 -2.14
CA ALA A 132 -10.74 -0.95 -2.45
C ALA A 132 -12.02 -0.92 -1.62
N THR A 133 -12.01 -0.30 -0.43
CA THR A 133 -13.15 -0.26 0.51
C THR A 133 -13.30 1.11 1.18
N SER A 134 -14.55 1.51 1.49
CA SER A 134 -14.82 2.68 2.34
C SER A 134 -14.39 2.40 3.79
N MET A 135 -13.90 3.42 4.49
CA MET A 135 -13.58 3.29 5.90
C MET A 135 -14.84 3.49 6.75
N ASN A 136 -15.20 2.48 7.54
CA ASN A 136 -16.43 2.51 8.33
C ASN A 136 -16.21 2.98 9.77
N CYS A 137 -14.97 3.21 10.20
CA CYS A 137 -14.65 3.56 11.59
C CYS A 137 -13.30 4.30 11.70
N THR A 138 -12.93 4.80 12.90
CA THR A 138 -11.67 5.51 13.17
C THR A 138 -10.80 4.83 14.24
N CYS A 139 -9.47 4.97 14.12
CA CYS A 139 -8.50 4.38 15.04
C CYS A 139 -8.14 5.24 16.27
N SER A 140 -8.98 6.19 16.70
CA SER A 140 -8.75 7.06 17.88
C SER A 140 -7.29 7.46 18.15
N GLY A 141 -6.64 8.10 17.17
CA GLY A 141 -5.25 8.58 17.30
C GLY A 141 -4.16 7.49 17.26
N ARG A 142 -4.52 6.23 16.99
CA ARG A 142 -3.56 5.14 16.79
C ARG A 142 -3.13 5.08 15.32
N PRO A 143 -1.86 4.75 15.04
CA PRO A 143 -1.40 4.51 13.69
C PRO A 143 -2.05 3.25 13.11
N LEU A 144 -2.21 3.28 11.79
CA LEU A 144 -2.53 2.12 10.98
C LEU A 144 -1.30 1.24 10.80
N PHE A 145 -1.51 -0.07 10.88
CA PHE A 145 -0.47 -1.05 10.60
C PHE A 145 -0.90 -1.92 9.45
N LEU A 146 0.04 -2.24 8.55
CA LEU A 146 -0.19 -3.22 7.50
C LEU A 146 -0.49 -4.57 8.15
N ASN A 147 -1.66 -5.14 7.86
CA ASN A 147 -2.13 -6.43 8.36
C ASN A 147 -1.83 -7.53 7.34
N ARG A 148 -2.20 -7.29 6.08
CA ARG A 148 -2.01 -8.22 4.97
C ARG A 148 -1.70 -7.47 3.68
N SER A 149 -0.94 -8.09 2.78
CA SER A 149 -0.83 -7.64 1.39
C SER A 149 -0.86 -8.83 0.43
N TRP A 150 -1.45 -8.65 -0.75
CA TRP A 150 -1.55 -9.70 -1.76
C TRP A 150 -1.64 -9.08 -3.16
N SER A 151 -1.35 -9.86 -4.20
CA SER A 151 -1.57 -9.43 -5.59
C SER A 151 -2.71 -10.21 -6.23
N LYS A 152 -3.59 -9.54 -6.98
CA LYS A 152 -4.55 -10.19 -7.88
C LYS A 152 -4.30 -9.68 -9.29
N GLY A 153 -3.70 -10.52 -10.14
CA GLY A 153 -3.19 -10.10 -11.44
C GLY A 153 -2.07 -9.05 -11.31
N VAL A 154 -2.25 -7.88 -11.93
CA VAL A 154 -1.30 -6.74 -11.85
C VAL A 154 -1.59 -5.77 -10.70
N VAL A 155 -2.63 -6.03 -9.91
CA VAL A 155 -3.09 -5.16 -8.83
C VAL A 155 -2.61 -5.69 -7.49
N ASN A 156 -1.87 -4.88 -6.74
CA ASN A 156 -1.47 -5.15 -5.36
C ASN A 156 -2.52 -4.59 -4.40
N TYR A 157 -2.83 -5.33 -3.36
CA TYR A 157 -3.75 -4.96 -2.30
C TYR A 157 -2.98 -4.89 -0.97
N MET A 158 -3.33 -3.92 -0.14
CA MET A 158 -2.76 -3.71 1.18
C MET A 158 -3.88 -3.42 2.16
N GLU A 159 -4.05 -4.29 3.14
CA GLU A 159 -5.03 -4.15 4.21
C GLU A 159 -4.35 -3.60 5.47
N TYR A 160 -4.94 -2.57 6.05
CA TYR A 160 -4.48 -1.91 7.26
C TYR A 160 -5.49 -2.03 8.39
N SER A 161 -5.00 -2.13 9.63
CA SER A 161 -5.82 -2.28 10.84
C SER A 161 -5.45 -1.29 11.96
N CYS A 162 -6.40 -1.07 12.88
CA CYS A 162 -6.19 -0.21 14.05
C CYS A 162 -5.35 -0.89 15.13
N GLY A 163 -4.04 -0.69 15.05
CA GLY A 163 -3.09 -1.24 16.00
C GLY A 163 -2.63 -2.65 15.65
N LYS A 164 -1.62 -3.12 16.39
CA LYS A 164 -1.03 -4.44 16.17
C LYS A 164 -0.31 -4.95 17.43
N PRO A 165 -0.44 -6.25 17.79
CA PRO A 165 0.27 -6.77 18.96
C PRO A 165 1.78 -6.74 18.71
N ARG A 166 2.59 -6.65 19.77
CA ARG A 166 4.04 -6.81 19.66
C ARG A 166 4.39 -8.28 19.46
N CYS A 167 5.43 -8.57 18.68
CA CYS A 167 5.91 -9.92 18.49
C CYS A 167 6.47 -10.48 19.80
N ASN A 168 6.27 -11.78 20.03
CA ASN A 168 6.71 -12.42 21.26
C ASN A 168 8.20 -12.78 21.18
N ALA A 169 9.03 -12.05 21.93
CA ALA A 169 10.48 -12.26 22.03
C ALA A 169 10.90 -13.62 22.61
N ASN A 170 10.00 -14.30 23.34
CA ASN A 170 10.34 -15.51 24.09
C ASN A 170 10.01 -16.81 23.35
N ARG A 171 9.66 -16.77 22.05
CA ARG A 171 9.43 -17.99 21.27
C ARG A 171 10.76 -18.61 20.82
N SER A 172 10.92 -19.91 21.02
CA SER A 172 12.07 -20.70 20.57
C SER A 172 12.28 -20.65 19.05
N SER A 173 11.22 -20.37 18.28
CA SER A 173 11.28 -20.18 16.83
C SER A 173 11.79 -18.80 16.40
N GLY A 174 12.05 -17.88 17.32
CA GLY A 174 12.30 -16.46 17.03
C GLY A 174 11.02 -15.62 16.97
N GLU A 175 11.18 -14.29 16.92
CA GLU A 175 10.11 -13.30 16.79
C GLU A 175 9.53 -13.29 15.37
N ILE A 176 8.69 -14.27 15.02
CA ILE A 176 8.02 -14.31 13.71
C ILE A 176 7.08 -13.11 13.59
N CYS A 177 7.26 -12.32 12.54
CA CYS A 177 6.56 -11.06 12.32
C CYS A 177 5.86 -10.96 10.98
N MET A 178 6.15 -11.88 10.05
CA MET A 178 5.42 -12.05 8.82
C MET A 178 5.39 -13.52 8.37
N TRP A 179 4.44 -13.85 7.54
CA TRP A 179 4.35 -15.08 6.75
C TRP A 179 4.15 -14.70 5.30
N VAL A 180 4.87 -15.37 4.40
CA VAL A 180 4.68 -15.25 2.95
C VAL A 180 4.15 -16.57 2.44
N GLU A 181 2.91 -16.57 2.01
CA GLU A 181 2.21 -17.75 1.53
C GLU A 181 2.05 -17.71 0.03
N ARG A 182 2.31 -18.85 -0.61
CA ARG A 182 2.01 -19.06 -2.01
C ARG A 182 0.60 -19.61 -2.12
N VAL A 183 -0.33 -18.78 -2.58
CA VAL A 183 -1.74 -19.12 -2.69
C VAL A 183 -2.08 -19.40 -4.15
N HIS A 184 -2.82 -20.48 -4.40
CA HIS A 184 -3.33 -20.78 -5.73
C HIS A 184 -4.42 -19.76 -6.11
N ASP A 185 -4.22 -19.06 -7.22
CA ASP A 185 -5.18 -18.07 -7.74
C ASP A 185 -5.61 -18.50 -9.15
N PRO A 186 -6.76 -19.19 -9.28
CA PRO A 186 -7.23 -19.68 -10.56
C PRO A 186 -7.70 -18.56 -11.49
N ASP A 187 -7.97 -17.36 -10.96
CA ASP A 187 -8.46 -16.23 -11.73
C ASP A 187 -7.31 -15.45 -12.41
N SER A 188 -6.07 -15.62 -11.98
CA SER A 188 -4.91 -14.93 -12.57
C SER A 188 -4.20 -15.78 -13.62
N GLN A 189 -3.67 -15.11 -14.66
CA GLN A 189 -2.83 -15.77 -15.68
C GLN A 189 -1.59 -16.45 -15.07
N ILE A 190 -1.14 -15.96 -13.91
CA ILE A 190 -0.13 -16.58 -13.08
C ILE A 190 -0.91 -17.46 -12.08
N GLN A 191 -0.75 -18.78 -12.13
CA GLN A 191 -1.53 -19.74 -11.30
C GLN A 191 -1.38 -19.55 -9.78
N TYR A 192 -0.44 -18.72 -9.35
CA TYR A 192 -0.12 -18.51 -7.94
C TYR A 192 0.14 -17.03 -7.68
N ARG A 193 -0.29 -16.58 -6.51
CA ARG A 193 0.06 -15.28 -5.95
C ARG A 193 0.78 -15.44 -4.62
N TYR A 194 1.50 -14.41 -4.22
CA TYR A 194 2.10 -14.35 -2.89
C TYR A 194 1.29 -13.43 -1.99
N GLU A 195 0.93 -13.94 -0.83
CA GLU A 195 0.25 -13.20 0.21
C GLU A 195 1.18 -13.02 1.40
N HIS A 196 1.29 -11.81 1.89
CA HIS A 196 2.06 -11.50 3.09
C HIS A 196 1.07 -11.24 4.21
N GLU A 197 1.16 -12.04 5.27
CA GLU A 197 0.44 -11.78 6.51
C GLU A 197 1.43 -11.26 7.54
N TYR A 198 1.05 -10.24 8.28
CA TYR A 198 1.87 -9.67 9.33
C TYR A 198 1.09 -9.79 10.63
N PRO A 199 1.34 -10.79 11.50
CA PRO A 199 0.53 -11.01 12.72
C PRO A 199 0.89 -10.05 13.87
N CYS A 200 2.10 -9.50 13.88
CA CYS A 200 2.59 -8.64 14.95
C CYS A 200 3.55 -7.55 14.45
N ARG A 201 3.92 -6.63 15.34
CA ARG A 201 4.96 -5.62 15.09
C ARG A 201 6.21 -5.93 15.89
N CYS A 202 7.36 -5.77 15.26
CA CYS A 202 8.65 -5.93 15.91
C CYS A 202 8.87 -4.89 17.03
N HIS A 203 9.75 -5.23 17.97
CA HIS A 203 10.22 -4.28 18.97
C HIS A 203 11.00 -3.13 18.32
N SER A 204 11.14 -2.01 19.04
CA SER A 204 11.89 -0.85 18.56
C SER A 204 13.30 -1.23 18.12
N LYS A 205 13.74 -0.75 16.96
CA LYS A 205 15.05 -1.01 16.31
C LYS A 205 15.19 -2.35 15.58
N LYS A 206 14.12 -3.16 15.52
CA LYS A 206 14.09 -4.37 14.71
C LYS A 206 13.15 -4.20 13.52
N ASP A 207 13.59 -4.70 12.37
CA ASP A 207 12.81 -4.79 11.14
C ASP A 207 12.29 -6.20 10.93
N CYS A 208 11.11 -6.30 10.34
CA CYS A 208 10.58 -7.59 9.93
C CYS A 208 11.16 -7.98 8.57
N ARG A 209 11.94 -9.07 8.52
CA ARG A 209 12.64 -9.51 7.30
C ARG A 209 12.49 -11.00 7.05
N ILE A 210 12.44 -11.38 5.78
CA ILE A 210 12.59 -12.78 5.35
C ILE A 210 14.09 -13.08 5.38
N LEU A 211 14.49 -14.12 6.10
CA LEU A 211 15.88 -14.54 6.14
C LEU A 211 16.16 -15.43 4.92
N HIS A 212 16.74 -14.84 3.87
CA HIS A 212 17.06 -15.55 2.64
C HIS A 212 17.97 -16.76 2.86
N ASP A 213 18.89 -16.68 3.83
CA ASP A 213 19.81 -17.77 4.20
C ASP A 213 19.10 -18.97 4.85
N LYS A 214 17.85 -18.78 5.30
CA LYS A 214 17.00 -19.82 5.87
C LYS A 214 15.91 -20.28 4.91
N LEU A 215 15.90 -19.78 3.67
CA LEU A 215 14.98 -20.26 2.64
C LEU A 215 15.40 -21.67 2.22
N PRO A 216 14.55 -22.68 2.38
CA PRO A 216 14.82 -23.98 1.80
C PRO A 216 14.88 -23.86 0.27
N THR A 217 15.79 -24.61 -0.35
CA THR A 217 16.00 -24.67 -1.80
C THR A 217 14.80 -25.20 -2.58
N LYS A 218 13.77 -25.73 -1.90
CA LYS A 218 12.45 -26.01 -2.45
C LYS A 218 11.49 -24.92 -2.00
N LEU A 219 10.74 -24.33 -2.94
CA LEU A 219 9.62 -23.43 -2.65
C LEU A 219 8.68 -24.13 -1.65
N MET A 220 8.70 -23.69 -0.39
CA MET A 220 7.66 -24.03 0.58
C MET A 220 6.42 -23.21 0.26
N ASP A 221 5.25 -23.75 0.61
CA ASP A 221 3.97 -23.05 0.46
C ASP A 221 3.87 -21.84 1.42
N SER A 222 4.68 -21.82 2.48
CA SER A 222 4.76 -20.72 3.44
C SER A 222 6.19 -20.48 3.92
N VAL A 223 6.58 -19.21 3.99
CA VAL A 223 7.91 -18.75 4.43
C VAL A 223 7.75 -17.74 5.57
N PRO A 224 8.35 -17.99 6.76
CA PRO A 224 8.34 -17.03 7.85
C PRO A 224 9.35 -15.90 7.66
N GLY A 225 9.01 -14.71 8.13
CA GLY A 225 9.95 -13.61 8.39
C GLY A 225 10.03 -13.27 9.87
N TYR A 226 11.19 -12.73 10.27
CA TYR A 226 11.59 -12.55 11.67
C TYR A 226 11.98 -11.10 11.97
N CYS A 227 11.83 -10.70 13.24
CA CYS A 227 12.31 -9.42 13.73
C CYS A 227 13.83 -9.45 13.92
N GLU A 228 14.54 -8.75 13.06
CA GLU A 228 16.01 -8.68 13.02
C GLU A 228 16.49 -7.25 13.27
N ASN A 229 17.69 -7.09 13.85
CA ASN A 229 18.29 -5.77 13.98
C ASN A 229 18.64 -5.20 12.60
N ASN A 230 18.48 -3.89 12.44
CA ASN A 230 18.82 -3.17 11.21
C ASN A 230 20.33 -3.13 10.97
#